data_AF-A0A0A6F225-F1
#
_entry.id   AF-A0A0A6F225-F1
#
_cell.length_a   1.000
_cell.length_b   1.000
_cell.length_c   1.000
_cell.angle_alpha   90.00
_cell.angle_beta   90.00
_cell.angle_gamma   90.00
#
_symmetry.space_group_name_H-M   'P 1'
#
loop_
_entity.id
_entity.type
_entity.pdbx_description
1 polymer ?
#
loop_
_entity_poly.entity_id
_entity_poly.type
_entity_poly.pdbx_seq_one_letter_code
_entity_poly.pdbx_strand_id
1 'polypeptide(L)'
;MNFRSFAFGFAVAAIIAIAGGLWLAKKLGDQPIRWMPKTYYDDGDIRTEGTGYAVAEGTLIGEDMNGNTFLHIECRNEQKRCRINELSSLGSNRSVFLYNDDWPITSWNKDVIVAESQPVPTACSRVKLVIIRQAQVIQYNRIPQETRDAERCKAITNKSFKWTLEDQPSL
;
A
#
# COMPACT_ATOMS: atom_id res chain seq x y z
N MET A 1 28.82 51.12 22.95
CA MET A 1 27.86 50.20 22.28
C MET A 1 26.46 50.53 22.75
N ASN A 2 25.52 50.79 21.83
CA ASN A 2 24.17 51.23 22.17
C ASN A 2 23.29 50.00 22.49
N PHE A 3 22.79 49.89 23.72
CA PHE A 3 22.00 48.75 24.21
C PHE A 3 20.81 48.41 23.30
N ARG A 4 20.22 49.44 22.68
CA ARG A 4 19.14 49.30 21.68
C ARG A 4 19.57 48.54 20.43
N SER A 5 20.78 48.76 19.94
CA SER A 5 21.32 48.05 18.76
C SER A 5 21.63 46.58 19.07
N PHE A 6 22.09 46.29 20.28
CA PHE A 6 22.31 44.92 20.75
C PHE A 6 21.00 44.15 20.94
N ALA A 7 20.00 44.75 21.58
CA ALA A 7 18.68 44.14 21.78
C ALA A 7 17.96 43.87 20.45
N PHE A 8 18.08 44.78 19.48
CA PHE A 8 17.52 44.59 18.14
C PHE A 8 18.21 43.44 17.38
N GLY A 9 19.55 43.36 17.43
CA GLY A 9 20.29 42.26 16.82
C GLY A 9 19.92 40.89 17.41
N PHE A 10 19.74 40.81 18.72
CA PHE A 10 19.27 39.60 19.40
C PHE A 10 17.83 39.22 19.01
N ALA A 11 16.91 40.20 18.93
CA ALA A 11 15.53 39.95 18.54
C ALA A 11 15.44 39.39 17.10
N VAL A 12 16.20 39.96 16.16
CA VAL A 12 16.24 39.48 14.78
C VAL A 12 16.83 38.07 14.70
N ALA A 13 17.93 37.80 15.42
CA ALA A 13 18.55 36.48 15.46
C ALA A 13 17.60 35.41 16.04
N ALA A 14 16.85 35.75 17.10
CA ALA A 14 15.87 34.85 17.69
C ALA A 14 14.72 34.53 16.73
N ILE A 15 14.20 35.53 15.99
CA ILE A 15 13.14 35.31 14.99
C ILE A 15 13.63 34.41 13.86
N ILE A 16 14.84 34.63 13.35
CA ILE A 16 15.44 33.80 12.29
C ILE A 16 15.63 32.37 12.78
N ALA A 17 16.11 32.17 14.01
CA ALA A 17 16.29 30.84 14.58
C ALA A 17 14.96 30.09 14.75
N ILE A 18 13.90 30.77 15.22
CA ILE A 18 12.57 30.18 15.39
C ILE A 18 11.95 29.85 14.02
N ALA A 19 11.96 30.80 13.08
CA ALA A 19 11.41 30.59 11.75
C ALA A 19 12.16 29.47 10.99
N GLY A 20 13.49 29.45 11.09
CA GLY A 20 14.34 28.40 10.53
C GLY A 20 14.07 27.04 11.16
N GLY A 21 13.91 26.98 12.49
CA GLY A 21 13.57 25.75 13.22
C GLY A 21 12.19 25.19 12.82
N LEU A 22 11.17 26.05 12.73
CA LEU A 22 9.84 25.66 12.28
C LEU A 22 9.84 25.19 10.81
N TRP A 23 10.59 25.87 9.95
CA TRP A 23 10.75 25.45 8.55
C TRP A 23 11.43 24.10 8.42
N LEU A 24 12.50 23.84 9.21
CA LEU A 24 13.18 22.56 9.22
C LEU A 24 12.28 21.43 9.75
N ALA A 25 11.57 21.67 10.85
CA ALA A 25 10.63 20.71 11.43
C ALA A 25 9.50 20.38 10.46
N LYS A 26 8.97 21.39 9.77
CA LYS A 26 7.98 21.20 8.69
C LYS A 26 8.57 20.40 7.53
N LYS A 27 9.77 20.73 7.07
CA LYS A 27 10.43 20.01 5.95
C LYS A 27 10.74 18.55 6.30
N LEU A 28 11.07 18.26 7.56
CA LEU A 28 11.32 16.91 8.06
C LEU A 28 10.01 16.11 8.25
N GLY A 29 8.95 16.78 8.72
CA GLY A 29 7.61 16.23 8.77
C GLY A 29 7.09 15.88 7.38
N ASP A 30 7.18 16.83 6.46
CA ASP A 30 6.67 16.73 5.08
C ASP A 30 7.52 15.81 4.17
N GLN A 31 8.56 15.12 4.69
CA GLN A 31 9.28 14.15 3.86
C GLN A 31 8.37 12.96 3.54
N PRO A 32 8.21 12.62 2.24
CA PRO A 32 7.35 11.53 1.84
C PRO A 32 7.89 10.19 2.35
N ILE A 33 6.97 9.28 2.65
CA ILE A 33 7.34 7.90 2.98
C ILE A 33 7.95 7.26 1.74
N ARG A 34 9.12 6.63 1.92
CA ARG A 34 9.77 5.82 0.89
C ARG A 34 9.53 4.35 1.19
N TRP A 35 8.94 3.66 0.24
CA TRP A 35 8.71 2.22 0.32
C TRP A 35 9.91 1.45 -0.19
N MET A 36 9.99 0.17 0.17
CA MET A 36 11.00 -0.71 -0.40
C MET A 36 10.72 -0.92 -1.90
N PRO A 37 11.77 -1.15 -2.72
CA PRO A 37 11.61 -1.50 -4.13
C PRO A 37 10.76 -2.76 -4.29
N LYS A 38 10.15 -2.91 -5.46
CA LYS A 38 9.40 -4.11 -5.82
C LYS A 38 10.31 -5.33 -5.77
N THR A 39 9.82 -6.38 -5.12
CA THR A 39 10.48 -7.69 -5.11
C THR A 39 9.47 -8.76 -5.49
N TYR A 40 9.96 -9.81 -6.14
CA TYR A 40 9.16 -10.97 -6.51
C TYR A 40 9.98 -12.24 -6.39
N TYR A 41 9.41 -13.26 -5.76
CA TYR A 41 9.96 -14.59 -5.67
C TYR A 41 8.85 -15.62 -5.85
N ASP A 42 9.15 -16.68 -6.58
CA ASP A 42 8.25 -17.80 -6.79
C ASP A 42 9.08 -19.07 -6.97
N ASP A 43 8.77 -20.12 -6.21
CA ASP A 43 9.47 -21.40 -6.27
C ASP A 43 9.09 -22.26 -7.48
N GLY A 44 8.07 -21.86 -8.24
CA GLY A 44 7.64 -22.58 -9.44
C GLY A 44 6.80 -23.84 -9.17
N ASP A 45 6.52 -24.20 -7.91
CA ASP A 45 5.78 -25.43 -7.62
C ASP A 45 4.33 -25.31 -8.08
N ILE A 46 3.81 -26.38 -8.69
CA ILE A 46 2.44 -26.49 -9.20
C ILE A 46 1.72 -27.73 -8.67
N ARG A 47 2.37 -28.54 -7.82
CA ARG A 47 1.79 -29.78 -7.30
C ARG A 47 0.62 -29.45 -6.39
N THR A 48 -0.48 -30.19 -6.53
CA THR A 48 -1.73 -29.94 -5.78
C THR A 48 -1.54 -30.03 -4.26
N GLU A 49 -0.65 -30.92 -3.81
CA GLU A 49 -0.23 -31.15 -2.41
C GLU A 49 1.18 -30.59 -2.12
N GLY A 50 1.67 -29.68 -2.97
CA GLY A 50 3.03 -29.16 -2.88
C GLY A 50 3.21 -28.04 -1.85
N THR A 51 4.46 -27.82 -1.44
CA THR A 51 4.91 -26.75 -0.54
C THR A 51 5.05 -25.40 -1.25
N GLY A 52 4.31 -25.20 -2.34
CA GLY A 52 4.48 -24.06 -3.24
C GLY A 52 4.41 -22.73 -2.54
N TYR A 53 5.30 -21.83 -2.92
CA TYR A 53 5.54 -20.57 -2.26
C TYR A 53 5.81 -19.44 -3.26
N ALA A 54 5.07 -18.34 -3.11
CA ALA A 54 5.32 -17.11 -3.85
C ALA A 54 5.22 -15.91 -2.91
N VAL A 55 6.15 -14.97 -3.05
CA VAL A 55 6.15 -13.68 -2.36
C VAL A 55 6.26 -12.56 -3.37
N ALA A 56 5.49 -11.50 -3.14
CA ALA A 56 5.60 -10.26 -3.86
C ALA A 56 5.51 -9.10 -2.91
N GLU A 57 6.36 -8.11 -3.11
CA GLU A 57 6.34 -6.85 -2.39
C GLU A 57 6.38 -5.71 -3.38
N GLY A 58 5.75 -4.60 -3.03
CA GLY A 58 5.84 -3.41 -3.85
C GLY A 58 4.81 -2.36 -3.49
N THR A 59 4.85 -1.28 -4.24
CA THR A 59 3.96 -0.16 -4.08
C THR A 59 2.78 -0.31 -5.02
N LEU A 60 1.57 -0.06 -4.52
CA LEU A 60 0.33 -0.14 -5.28
C LEU A 60 0.18 1.10 -6.19
N ILE A 61 0.09 0.89 -7.49
CA ILE A 61 0.01 1.94 -8.52
C ILE A 61 -1.21 1.76 -9.41
N GLY A 62 -1.89 2.86 -9.72
CA GLY A 62 -2.90 2.96 -10.77
C GLY A 62 -3.73 4.24 -10.67
N GLU A 63 -4.92 4.25 -11.29
CA GLU A 63 -5.68 5.48 -11.60
C GLU A 63 -5.95 6.40 -10.39
N ASP A 64 -6.21 5.81 -9.22
CA ASP A 64 -6.47 6.49 -7.94
C ASP A 64 -5.46 6.14 -6.83
N MET A 65 -4.38 5.43 -7.20
CA MET A 65 -3.30 5.06 -6.29
C MET A 65 -2.00 5.71 -6.76
N ASN A 66 -1.53 6.69 -5.98
CA ASN A 66 -0.32 7.48 -6.27
C ASN A 66 0.95 6.91 -5.61
N GLY A 67 0.94 5.63 -5.22
CA GLY A 67 2.06 4.98 -4.57
C GLY A 67 2.20 5.26 -3.07
N ASN A 68 1.10 5.66 -2.42
CA ASN A 68 1.04 5.84 -0.96
C ASN A 68 0.85 4.53 -0.17
N THR A 69 0.64 3.41 -0.87
CA THR A 69 0.35 2.11 -0.26
C THR A 69 1.39 1.09 -0.67
N PHE A 70 2.02 0.45 0.32
CA PHE A 70 2.91 -0.69 0.13
C PHE A 70 2.18 -1.97 0.50
N LEU A 71 2.41 -3.03 -0.29
CA LEU A 71 1.87 -4.36 -0.05
C LEU A 71 3.01 -5.35 0.06
N HIS A 72 2.91 -6.22 1.06
CA HIS A 72 3.64 -7.48 1.14
C HIS A 72 2.64 -8.63 1.03
N ILE A 73 2.90 -9.53 0.10
CA ILE A 73 2.00 -10.62 -0.26
C ILE A 73 2.80 -11.92 -0.15
N GLU A 74 2.31 -12.84 0.67
CA GLU A 74 2.90 -14.17 0.84
C GLU A 74 1.84 -15.24 0.57
N CYS A 75 2.02 -16.01 -0.50
CA CYS A 75 1.11 -17.08 -0.89
C CYS A 75 1.73 -18.45 -0.62
N ARG A 76 0.99 -19.31 0.10
CA ARG A 76 1.37 -20.68 0.42
C ARG A 76 0.34 -21.66 -0.12
N ASN A 77 0.77 -22.55 -1.00
CA ASN A 77 -0.12 -23.54 -1.63
C ASN A 77 -0.60 -24.61 -0.63
N GLU A 78 0.26 -25.04 0.30
CA GLU A 78 -0.09 -26.00 1.35
C GLU A 78 -1.26 -25.49 2.22
N GLN A 79 -1.24 -24.20 2.54
CA GLN A 79 -2.28 -23.55 3.34
C GLN A 79 -3.46 -23.07 2.50
N LYS A 80 -3.36 -23.13 1.16
CA LYS A 80 -4.31 -22.58 0.19
C LYS A 80 -4.70 -21.12 0.50
N ARG A 81 -3.72 -20.31 0.94
CA ARG A 81 -3.95 -18.92 1.39
C ARG A 81 -2.81 -18.00 0.98
N CYS A 82 -3.15 -16.74 0.75
CA CYS A 82 -2.22 -15.62 0.63
C CYS A 82 -2.41 -14.67 1.80
N ARG A 83 -1.35 -14.45 2.57
CA ARG A 83 -1.29 -13.39 3.57
C ARG A 83 -0.98 -12.06 2.89
N ILE A 84 -1.81 -11.06 3.16
CA ILE A 84 -1.67 -9.71 2.63
C ILE A 84 -1.40 -8.78 3.80
N ASN A 85 -0.27 -8.09 3.76
CA ASN A 85 0.05 -7.02 4.69
C ASN A 85 0.11 -5.71 3.90
N GLU A 86 -0.73 -4.75 4.28
CA GLU A 86 -0.84 -3.44 3.65
C GLU A 86 -0.35 -2.36 4.62
N LEU A 87 0.51 -1.48 4.11
CA LEU A 87 0.97 -0.28 4.78
C LEU A 87 0.57 0.93 3.95
N SER A 88 -0.42 1.68 4.42
CA SER A 88 -0.97 2.85 3.72
C SER A 88 -0.59 4.14 4.43
N SER A 89 0.03 5.08 3.71
CA SER A 89 0.31 6.43 4.20
C SER A 89 -0.97 7.27 4.20
N LEU A 90 -1.36 7.78 5.37
CA LEU A 90 -2.55 8.63 5.53
C LEU A 90 -2.26 10.13 5.33
N GLY A 91 -1.04 10.50 4.93
CA GLY A 91 -0.65 11.89 4.65
C GLY A 91 0.75 12.25 5.14
N SER A 92 1.02 13.57 5.21
CA SER A 92 2.35 14.15 5.47
C SER A 92 2.96 13.80 6.83
N ASN A 93 2.22 13.20 7.77
CA ASN A 93 2.70 12.98 9.14
C ASN A 93 3.21 11.56 9.41
N ARG A 94 3.68 10.84 8.39
CA ARG A 94 4.16 9.43 8.51
C ARG A 94 3.17 8.50 9.22
N SER A 95 1.89 8.86 9.23
CA SER A 95 0.84 8.03 9.80
C SER A 95 0.61 6.86 8.85
N VAL A 96 0.97 5.67 9.31
CA VAL A 96 0.82 4.44 8.54
C VAL A 96 -0.32 3.64 9.11
N PHE A 97 -1.28 3.30 8.27
CA PHE A 97 -2.29 2.32 8.59
C PHE A 97 -1.76 0.93 8.22
N LEU A 98 -1.81 0.01 9.17
CA LEU A 98 -1.47 -1.39 8.96
C LEU A 98 -2.76 -2.20 8.86
N TYR A 99 -2.90 -2.91 7.75
CA TYR A 99 -3.97 -3.89 7.57
C TYR A 99 -3.37 -5.23 7.20
N ASN A 100 -3.84 -6.30 7.86
CA ASN A 100 -3.38 -7.66 7.60
C ASN A 100 -4.60 -8.55 7.41
N ASP A 101 -4.57 -9.40 6.40
CA ASP A 101 -5.64 -10.35 6.13
C ASP A 101 -5.10 -11.60 5.41
N ASP A 102 -5.81 -12.72 5.55
CA ASP A 102 -5.48 -13.98 4.91
C ASP A 102 -6.57 -14.33 3.87
N TRP A 103 -6.21 -14.34 2.59
CA TRP A 103 -7.12 -14.56 1.48
C TRP A 103 -7.02 -15.98 0.94
N PRO A 104 -8.12 -16.73 0.79
CA PRO A 104 -8.08 -18.05 0.19
C PRO A 104 -7.64 -18.01 -1.27
N ILE A 105 -6.83 -18.99 -1.63
CA ILE A 105 -6.39 -19.22 -3.00
C ILE A 105 -7.47 -20.00 -3.75
N THR A 106 -7.97 -19.42 -4.83
CA THR A 106 -8.98 -20.01 -5.71
C THR A 106 -8.35 -20.70 -6.93
N SER A 107 -7.12 -20.34 -7.29
CA SER A 107 -6.36 -21.01 -8.35
C SER A 107 -4.86 -20.97 -8.06
N TRP A 108 -4.20 -22.11 -8.22
CA TRP A 108 -2.74 -22.24 -8.17
C TRP A 108 -2.30 -23.10 -9.35
N ASN A 109 -1.74 -22.49 -10.39
CA ASN A 109 -1.28 -23.21 -11.58
C ASN A 109 0.02 -22.61 -12.12
N LYS A 110 0.52 -23.15 -13.24
CA LYS A 110 1.80 -22.74 -13.83
C LYS A 110 1.85 -21.28 -14.32
N ASP A 111 0.69 -20.70 -14.64
CA ASP A 111 0.60 -19.38 -15.26
C ASP A 111 0.21 -18.32 -14.23
N VAL A 112 -0.71 -18.67 -13.31
CA VAL A 112 -1.29 -17.74 -12.35
C VAL A 112 -1.49 -18.33 -10.96
N ILE A 113 -1.36 -17.46 -9.96
CA ILE A 113 -1.89 -17.67 -8.60
C ILE A 113 -3.02 -16.65 -8.41
N VAL A 114 -4.18 -17.10 -7.97
CA VAL A 114 -5.36 -16.26 -7.75
C VAL A 114 -5.84 -16.44 -6.32
N ALA A 115 -5.98 -15.33 -5.59
CA ALA A 115 -6.60 -15.30 -4.28
C ALA A 115 -7.66 -14.21 -4.24
N GLU A 116 -8.69 -14.40 -3.43
CA GLU A 116 -9.77 -13.43 -3.28
C GLU A 116 -10.05 -13.17 -1.81
N SER A 117 -10.21 -11.91 -1.43
CA SER A 117 -10.66 -11.57 -0.08
C SER A 117 -12.05 -12.16 0.13
N GLN A 118 -12.25 -12.86 1.25
CA GLN A 118 -13.59 -13.30 1.62
C GLN A 118 -14.34 -12.08 2.15
N PRO A 119 -15.34 -11.59 1.42
CA PRO A 119 -16.08 -10.43 1.88
C PRO A 119 -16.96 -10.85 3.05
N VAL A 120 -16.93 -10.10 4.15
CA VAL A 120 -18.01 -10.19 5.15
C VAL A 120 -19.36 -9.97 4.44
N PRO A 121 -20.47 -10.56 4.92
CA PRO A 121 -21.79 -10.41 4.29
C PRO A 121 -22.25 -8.96 4.08
N THR A 122 -21.57 -8.00 4.70
CA THR A 122 -21.86 -6.57 4.64
C THR A 122 -20.80 -5.73 3.91
N ALA A 123 -19.80 -6.36 3.28
CA ALA A 123 -18.76 -5.66 2.54
C ALA A 123 -19.32 -5.04 1.25
N CYS A 124 -18.90 -3.82 0.92
CA CYS A 124 -19.33 -3.17 -0.32
C CYS A 124 -18.51 -3.62 -1.55
N SER A 125 -17.34 -4.20 -1.32
CA SER A 125 -16.40 -4.66 -2.35
C SER A 125 -15.61 -5.87 -1.84
N ARG A 126 -15.22 -6.73 -2.77
CA ARG A 126 -14.20 -7.78 -2.58
C ARG A 126 -12.93 -7.39 -3.32
N VAL A 127 -11.81 -8.00 -2.96
CA VAL A 127 -10.54 -7.81 -3.65
C VAL A 127 -10.12 -9.12 -4.28
N LYS A 128 -9.65 -9.06 -5.53
CA LYS A 128 -9.06 -10.18 -6.25
C LYS A 128 -7.61 -9.91 -6.55
N LEU A 129 -6.75 -10.73 -5.96
CA LEU A 129 -5.33 -10.79 -6.25
C LEU A 129 -5.07 -11.76 -7.41
N VAL A 130 -4.31 -11.33 -8.41
CA VAL A 130 -3.84 -12.18 -9.50
C VAL A 130 -2.33 -11.99 -9.66
N ILE A 131 -1.56 -13.03 -9.39
CA ILE A 131 -0.12 -13.08 -9.64
C ILE A 131 0.09 -13.80 -10.97
N ILE A 132 0.59 -13.09 -11.98
CA ILE A 132 0.98 -13.64 -13.27
C ILE A 132 2.44 -14.05 -13.18
N ARG A 133 2.70 -15.36 -13.03
CA ARG A 133 4.01 -15.90 -12.60
C ARG A 133 5.12 -15.57 -13.60
N GLN A 134 4.87 -15.82 -14.88
CA GLN A 134 5.87 -15.57 -15.95
C GLN A 134 6.21 -14.10 -16.11
N ALA A 135 5.22 -13.22 -15.97
CA ALA A 135 5.40 -11.78 -16.14
C ALA A 135 5.88 -11.09 -14.85
N GLN A 136 5.85 -11.78 -13.70
CA GLN A 136 6.11 -11.20 -12.38
C GLN A 136 5.23 -9.97 -12.10
N VAL A 137 3.99 -10.02 -12.61
CA VAL A 137 3.00 -8.96 -12.48
C VAL A 137 1.99 -9.36 -11.43
N ILE A 138 1.74 -8.48 -10.48
CA ILE A 138 0.74 -8.67 -9.45
C ILE A 138 -0.36 -7.65 -9.67
N GLN A 139 -1.56 -8.13 -9.95
CA GLN A 139 -2.75 -7.32 -10.12
C GLN A 139 -3.58 -7.37 -8.86
N TYR A 140 -3.93 -6.21 -8.33
CA TYR A 140 -4.78 -6.03 -7.17
C TYR A 140 -6.06 -5.34 -7.63
N ASN A 141 -7.13 -6.14 -7.72
CA ASN A 141 -8.38 -5.68 -8.32
C ASN A 141 -9.46 -5.53 -7.25
N ARG A 142 -9.93 -4.32 -7.01
CA ARG A 142 -11.10 -4.08 -6.16
C ARG A 142 -12.36 -4.18 -6.99
N ILE A 143 -13.25 -5.08 -6.61
CA ILE A 143 -14.47 -5.40 -7.35
C ILE A 143 -15.68 -5.10 -6.45
N PRO A 144 -16.61 -4.23 -6.88
CA PRO A 144 -17.90 -4.04 -6.22
C PRO A 144 -18.64 -5.37 -6.01
N GLN A 145 -19.29 -5.55 -4.87
CA GLN A 145 -20.19 -6.68 -4.69
C GLN A 145 -21.54 -6.41 -5.36
N GLU A 146 -22.02 -7.34 -6.17
CA GLU A 146 -23.33 -7.20 -6.83
C GLU A 146 -24.49 -7.28 -5.83
N THR A 147 -24.34 -8.08 -4.77
CA THR A 147 -25.36 -8.30 -3.74
C THR A 147 -25.27 -7.31 -2.57
N ARG A 148 -24.55 -6.21 -2.72
CA ARG A 148 -24.35 -5.25 -1.62
C ARG A 148 -25.62 -4.46 -1.32
N ASP A 149 -25.79 -4.10 -0.05
CA ASP A 149 -26.82 -3.16 0.35
C ASP A 149 -26.56 -1.79 -0.31
N ALA A 150 -27.45 -1.42 -1.23
CA ALA A 150 -27.36 -0.19 -1.99
C ALA A 150 -27.40 1.05 -1.10
N GLU A 151 -28.09 1.01 0.05
CA GLU A 151 -28.18 2.13 0.97
C GLU A 151 -26.89 2.31 1.77
N ARG A 152 -26.34 1.22 2.26
CA ARG A 152 -25.09 1.23 3.04
C ARG A 152 -23.86 1.54 2.18
N CYS A 153 -23.89 1.14 0.90
CA CYS A 153 -22.75 1.27 -0.01
C CYS A 153 -22.84 2.46 -0.97
N LYS A 154 -23.75 3.44 -0.74
CA LYS A 154 -23.93 4.62 -1.62
C LYS A 154 -22.63 5.41 -1.86
N ALA A 155 -21.73 5.45 -0.87
CA ALA A 155 -20.46 6.18 -0.96
C ALA A 155 -19.38 5.44 -1.75
N ILE A 156 -19.57 4.17 -2.11
CA ILE A 156 -18.59 3.34 -2.81
C ILE A 156 -18.93 3.34 -4.29
N THR A 157 -18.02 3.82 -5.13
CA THR A 157 -18.18 3.81 -6.59
C THR A 157 -18.52 2.39 -7.10
N ASN A 158 -19.44 2.28 -8.05
CA ASN A 158 -19.71 1.03 -8.80
C ASN A 158 -18.55 0.63 -9.73
N LYS A 159 -17.40 1.29 -9.63
CA LYS A 159 -16.25 1.10 -10.50
C LYS A 159 -15.35 0.02 -9.90
N SER A 160 -14.91 -0.89 -10.76
CA SER A 160 -13.82 -1.80 -10.43
C SER A 160 -12.49 -1.06 -10.61
N PHE A 161 -11.62 -1.15 -9.62
CA PHE A 161 -10.29 -0.58 -9.68
C PHE A 161 -9.28 -1.69 -9.95
N LYS A 162 -8.32 -1.41 -10.82
CA LYS A 162 -7.24 -2.32 -11.17
C LYS A 162 -5.92 -1.62 -10.90
N TRP A 163 -5.17 -2.16 -9.97
CA TRP A 163 -3.86 -1.66 -9.61
C TRP A 163 -2.81 -2.76 -9.82
N THR A 164 -1.56 -2.36 -9.94
CA THR A 164 -0.42 -3.28 -9.95
C THR A 164 0.57 -2.95 -8.84
N LEU A 165 1.34 -3.95 -8.43
CA LEU A 165 2.52 -3.71 -7.59
C LEU A 165 3.68 -3.33 -8.51
N GLU A 166 4.25 -2.16 -8.28
CA GLU A 166 5.42 -1.62 -8.96
C GLU A 166 6.39 -0.97 -7.96
N ASP A 167 7.52 -0.49 -8.45
CA ASP A 167 8.36 0.43 -7.68
C ASP A 167 7.60 1.72 -7.38
N GLN A 168 7.85 2.32 -6.22
CA GLN A 168 7.32 3.63 -5.91
C GLN A 168 7.84 4.64 -6.95
N PRO A 169 6.96 5.41 -7.62
CA PRO A 169 7.38 6.45 -8.53
C PRO A 169 8.33 7.42 -7.82
N SER A 170 9.41 7.82 -8.50
CA SER A 170 10.27 8.88 -8.00
C SER A 170 9.44 10.17 -7.86
N LEU A 171 9.31 10.66 -6.63
CA LEU A 171 8.69 11.93 -6.28
C LEU A 171 9.51 13.13 -6.78
#